data_AF-A0A7W9SS16-F1
#
_entry.id   AF-A0A7W9SS16-F1
#
_cell.length_a   1.000
_cell.length_b   1.000
_cell.length_c   1.000
_cell.angle_alpha   90.00
_cell.angle_beta   90.00
_cell.angle_gamma   90.00
#
_symmetry.space_group_name_H-M   'P 1'
#
loop_
_entity.id
_entity.type
_entity.pdbx_description
1 polymer ?
#
loop_
_entity_poly.entity_id
_entity_poly.type
_entity_poly.pdbx_seq_one_letter_code
_entity_poly.pdbx_strand_id
1 'polypeptide(L)'
;MSLLQDAANYEEQHWRNRLGGWRQQAARDYLAQIGKITALIIVTVLLLDGARRDISHGSAAVAAFTPSSTLQTASGKSAPAPSFIGQSLGIGDTLTTDTIGSATLAFPDGTVVQLEPQSQLRLLQSDAFRDGTGQRQFQLVQGSALVYAPSRFTTGFVTGAGKVFQKAGSFHIHAEQGLSVESGSSLGRYSVKQGSLAGLERVVWWPLDTLLSKLGIMGAGTLLTTDSQRRDTCREVAHELQKALISNTAIPSGEAVSIESLGLRPEVQAQAQRSLIGPYLALSRTGAHFTARFTARDSSRTVFTVTESQIQVSTKN
;
A
#
# COMPACT_ATOMS: atom_id res chain seq x y z
N MET A 1 -73.84 -30.75 -16.22
CA MET A 1 -72.90 -30.05 -17.12
C MET A 1 -71.90 -29.17 -16.39
N SER A 2 -72.23 -28.53 -15.25
CA SER A 2 -71.25 -27.67 -14.52
C SER A 2 -70.10 -28.43 -13.85
N LEU A 3 -70.33 -29.63 -13.28
CA LEU A 3 -69.28 -30.39 -12.58
C LEU A 3 -68.08 -30.79 -13.46
N LEU A 4 -68.31 -31.06 -14.76
CA LEU A 4 -67.22 -31.39 -15.68
C LEU A 4 -66.38 -30.15 -16.05
N GLN A 5 -67.01 -28.98 -16.08
CA GLN A 5 -66.34 -27.72 -16.40
C GLN A 5 -65.50 -27.22 -15.22
N ASP A 6 -65.98 -27.44 -13.99
CA ASP A 6 -65.24 -27.12 -12.77
C ASP A 6 -64.00 -28.03 -12.61
N ALA A 7 -64.12 -29.32 -12.96
CA ALA A 7 -62.99 -30.25 -12.94
C ALA A 7 -61.89 -29.88 -13.96
N ALA A 8 -62.29 -29.48 -15.18
CA ALA A 8 -61.33 -29.04 -16.21
C ALA A 8 -60.61 -27.74 -15.82
N ASN A 9 -61.33 -26.78 -15.24
CA ASN A 9 -60.73 -25.52 -14.76
C ASN A 9 -59.76 -25.75 -13.59
N TYR A 10 -60.09 -26.67 -12.68
CA TYR A 10 -59.21 -27.03 -11.58
C TYR A 10 -57.92 -27.70 -12.05
N GLU A 11 -57.99 -28.63 -13.01
CA GLU A 11 -56.80 -29.24 -13.61
C GLU A 11 -55.92 -28.20 -14.31
N GLU A 12 -56.50 -27.30 -15.10
CA GLU A 12 -55.73 -26.25 -15.79
C GLU A 12 -55.02 -25.32 -14.79
N GLN A 13 -55.71 -24.91 -13.72
CA GLN A 13 -55.14 -24.04 -12.70
C GLN A 13 -54.06 -24.76 -11.88
N HIS A 14 -54.23 -26.04 -11.58
CA HIS A 14 -53.22 -26.87 -10.92
C HIS A 14 -51.95 -27.02 -11.78
N TRP A 15 -52.10 -27.25 -13.08
CA TRP A 15 -50.97 -27.33 -14.02
C TRP A 15 -50.25 -25.99 -14.19
N ARG A 16 -50.98 -24.87 -14.27
CA ARG A 16 -50.38 -23.52 -14.33
C ARG A 16 -49.57 -23.20 -13.08
N ASN A 17 -50.08 -23.55 -11.90
CA ASN A 17 -49.36 -23.33 -10.63
C ASN A 17 -48.10 -24.20 -10.52
N ARG A 18 -48.17 -25.47 -10.96
CA ARG A 18 -46.98 -26.35 -11.02
C ARG A 18 -45.92 -25.82 -11.98
N LEU A 19 -46.32 -25.38 -13.17
CA LEU A 19 -45.39 -24.86 -14.19
C LEU A 19 -44.75 -23.54 -13.75
N GLY A 20 -45.49 -22.68 -13.05
CA GLY A 20 -44.97 -21.43 -12.48
C GLY A 20 -43.89 -21.67 -11.41
N GLY A 21 -44.13 -22.62 -10.50
CA GLY A 21 -43.17 -22.98 -9.45
C GLY A 21 -41.86 -23.54 -10.00
N TRP A 22 -41.93 -24.42 -11.01
CA TRP A 22 -40.75 -24.98 -11.67
C TRP A 22 -39.89 -23.92 -12.36
N ARG A 23 -40.52 -22.95 -13.04
CA ARG A 23 -39.79 -21.85 -13.68
C ARG A 23 -39.09 -20.93 -12.67
N GLN A 24 -39.74 -20.65 -11.54
CA GLN A 24 -39.13 -19.84 -10.48
C GLN A 24 -37.96 -20.55 -9.80
N GLN A 25 -38.08 -21.86 -9.55
CA GLN A 25 -37.00 -22.64 -8.95
C GLN A 25 -35.81 -22.76 -9.91
N ALA A 26 -36.05 -23.10 -11.18
CA ALA A 26 -35.00 -23.17 -12.20
C ALA A 26 -34.29 -21.82 -12.40
N ALA A 27 -35.02 -20.70 -12.36
CA ALA A 27 -34.44 -19.37 -12.45
C ALA A 27 -33.54 -19.04 -11.24
N ARG A 28 -33.95 -19.44 -10.02
CA ARG A 28 -33.14 -19.27 -8.80
C ARG A 28 -31.86 -20.08 -8.86
N ASP A 29 -31.96 -21.34 -9.26
CA ASP A 29 -30.79 -22.23 -9.35
C ASP A 29 -29.81 -21.75 -10.43
N TYR A 30 -30.33 -21.25 -11.56
CA TYR A 30 -29.52 -20.66 -12.63
C TYR A 30 -28.79 -19.38 -12.18
N LEU A 31 -29.47 -18.48 -11.47
CA LEU A 31 -28.85 -17.27 -10.90
C LEU A 31 -27.78 -17.60 -9.85
N ALA A 32 -28.04 -18.58 -8.99
CA ALA A 32 -27.06 -19.05 -8.01
C ALA A 32 -25.81 -19.63 -8.69
N GLN A 33 -25.99 -20.36 -9.81
CA GLN A 33 -24.89 -20.92 -10.57
C GLN A 33 -24.05 -19.82 -11.27
N ILE A 34 -24.70 -18.81 -11.87
CA ILE A 34 -24.01 -17.65 -12.44
C ILE A 34 -23.20 -16.94 -11.36
N GLY A 35 -23.77 -16.69 -10.18
CA GLY A 35 -23.07 -16.04 -9.08
C GLY A 35 -21.80 -16.77 -8.65
N LYS A 36 -21.84 -18.11 -8.58
CA LYS A 36 -20.66 -18.94 -8.27
C LYS A 36 -19.57 -18.82 -9.35
N ILE A 37 -19.96 -18.86 -10.62
CA ILE A 37 -19.01 -18.74 -11.74
C ILE A 37 -18.37 -17.35 -11.76
N THR A 38 -19.15 -16.28 -11.58
CA THR A 38 -18.63 -14.92 -11.53
C THR A 38 -17.66 -14.74 -10.36
N ALA A 39 -17.98 -15.23 -9.17
CA ALA A 39 -17.09 -15.18 -8.02
C ALA A 39 -15.76 -15.92 -8.29
N LEU A 40 -15.82 -17.11 -8.90
CA LEU A 40 -14.63 -17.88 -9.27
C LEU A 40 -13.74 -17.12 -10.26
N ILE A 41 -14.33 -16.48 -11.27
CA ILE A 41 -13.59 -15.65 -12.25
C ILE A 41 -12.92 -14.48 -11.54
N ILE A 42 -13.64 -13.76 -10.67
CA ILE A 42 -13.07 -12.62 -9.91
C ILE A 42 -11.89 -13.08 -9.06
N VAL A 43 -12.03 -14.17 -8.30
CA VAL A 43 -10.94 -14.72 -7.46
C VAL A 43 -9.75 -15.12 -8.33
N THR A 44 -9.99 -15.77 -9.46
CA THR A 44 -8.92 -16.19 -10.39
C THR A 44 -8.19 -14.97 -10.96
N VAL A 45 -8.91 -13.93 -11.36
CA VAL A 45 -8.31 -12.68 -11.87
C VAL A 45 -7.51 -11.98 -10.78
N LEU A 46 -8.00 -11.92 -9.53
CA LEU A 46 -7.28 -11.32 -8.41
C LEU A 46 -6.01 -12.11 -8.04
N LEU A 47 -6.07 -13.44 -8.07
CA LEU A 47 -4.90 -14.30 -7.85
C LEU A 47 -3.88 -14.14 -8.97
N LEU A 48 -4.32 -14.06 -10.23
CA LEU A 48 -3.45 -13.83 -11.38
C LEU A 48 -2.84 -12.42 -11.39
N ASP A 49 -3.60 -11.39 -10.99
CA ASP A 49 -3.08 -10.02 -10.85
C ASP A 49 -2.07 -9.93 -9.71
N GLY A 50 -2.35 -10.57 -8.56
CA GLY A 50 -1.41 -10.68 -7.45
C GLY A 50 -0.10 -11.38 -7.86
N ALA A 51 -0.19 -12.53 -8.52
CA ALA A 51 0.98 -13.26 -9.01
C ALA A 51 1.78 -12.48 -10.07
N ARG A 52 1.10 -11.74 -10.97
CA ARG A 52 1.77 -10.89 -11.97
C ARG A 52 2.45 -9.68 -11.34
N ARG A 53 1.85 -9.07 -10.31
CA ARG A 53 2.46 -7.97 -9.55
C ARG A 53 3.70 -8.44 -8.80
N ASP A 54 3.64 -9.59 -8.14
CA ASP A 54 4.79 -10.13 -7.41
C ASP A 54 6.00 -10.41 -8.33
N ILE A 55 5.77 -10.90 -9.55
CA ILE A 55 6.84 -11.21 -10.51
C ILE A 55 7.39 -9.96 -11.22
N SER A 56 6.55 -8.96 -11.50
CA SER A 56 6.96 -7.77 -12.26
C SER A 56 7.57 -6.66 -11.41
N HIS A 57 7.28 -6.60 -10.12
CA HIS A 57 7.79 -5.50 -9.30
C HIS A 57 9.21 -5.77 -8.78
N GLY A 58 9.62 -7.03 -8.60
CA GLY A 58 10.85 -7.40 -7.89
C GLY A 58 12.08 -7.52 -8.78
N SER A 59 11.92 -7.25 -10.08
CA SER A 59 12.88 -7.65 -11.08
C SER A 59 13.45 -6.45 -11.84
N ALA A 60 14.77 -6.45 -12.04
CA ALA A 60 15.48 -5.40 -12.78
C ALA A 60 15.97 -5.97 -14.10
N ALA A 61 15.80 -5.27 -15.21
CA ALA A 61 16.48 -5.66 -16.44
C ALA A 61 17.84 -4.97 -16.50
N VAL A 62 18.89 -5.72 -16.82
CA VAL A 62 20.17 -5.07 -17.14
C VAL A 62 20.05 -4.45 -18.54
N ALA A 63 20.05 -3.11 -18.58
CA ALA A 63 19.82 -2.32 -19.78
C ALA A 63 21.10 -2.09 -20.60
N ALA A 64 22.25 -1.94 -19.93
CA ALA A 64 23.54 -1.78 -20.60
C ALA A 64 24.71 -2.20 -19.71
N PHE A 65 25.80 -2.63 -20.34
CA PHE A 65 27.08 -2.93 -19.70
C PHE A 65 28.22 -2.34 -20.51
N THR A 66 29.25 -1.85 -19.83
CA THR A 66 30.60 -1.75 -20.41
C THR A 66 31.42 -3.02 -20.08
N PRO A 67 32.52 -3.30 -20.81
CA PRO A 67 33.28 -4.53 -20.61
C PRO A 67 33.71 -4.73 -19.14
N SER A 68 33.93 -5.98 -18.73
CA SER A 68 34.46 -6.41 -17.41
C SER A 68 33.53 -6.39 -16.18
N SER A 69 32.20 -6.31 -16.34
CA SER A 69 31.28 -6.50 -15.20
C SER A 69 30.96 -8.00 -14.94
N THR A 70 30.66 -8.36 -13.70
CA THR A 70 30.23 -9.71 -13.31
C THR A 70 28.90 -9.65 -12.55
N LEU A 71 27.98 -10.55 -12.91
CA LEU A 71 26.75 -10.76 -12.17
C LEU A 71 26.86 -12.06 -11.38
N GLN A 72 26.56 -11.99 -10.09
CA GLN A 72 26.42 -13.14 -9.22
C GLN A 72 24.95 -13.27 -8.79
N THR A 73 24.31 -14.36 -9.17
CA THR A 73 22.93 -14.63 -8.77
C THR A 73 22.84 -15.00 -7.29
N ALA A 74 21.66 -14.89 -6.69
CA ALA A 74 21.37 -15.31 -5.32
C ALA A 74 21.68 -16.80 -5.08
N SER A 75 21.63 -17.61 -6.14
CA SER A 75 22.04 -19.03 -6.14
C SER A 75 23.55 -19.25 -6.21
N GLY A 76 24.36 -18.18 -6.19
CA GLY A 76 25.81 -18.22 -6.19
C GLY A 76 26.44 -18.43 -7.57
N LYS A 77 25.66 -18.43 -8.65
CA LYS A 77 26.20 -18.55 -10.01
C LYS A 77 26.75 -17.20 -10.44
N SER A 78 28.02 -17.18 -10.83
CA SER A 78 28.66 -15.98 -11.38
C SER A 78 28.91 -16.15 -12.87
N ALA A 79 28.62 -15.12 -13.67
CA ALA A 79 29.09 -15.09 -15.05
C ALA A 79 29.32 -13.65 -15.56
N PRO A 80 30.15 -13.49 -16.62
CA PRO A 80 30.54 -12.20 -17.14
C PRO A 80 29.42 -11.52 -17.96
N ALA A 81 29.47 -10.19 -17.96
CA ALA A 81 28.43 -9.29 -18.44
C ALA A 81 28.11 -9.28 -19.95
N PRO A 82 28.80 -10.04 -20.82
CA PRO A 82 28.21 -10.48 -22.08
C PRO A 82 26.77 -10.96 -21.99
N SER A 83 26.63 -11.92 -21.09
CA SER A 83 25.63 -12.98 -21.18
C SER A 83 24.30 -12.66 -20.50
N PHE A 84 24.18 -11.46 -19.90
CA PHE A 84 23.07 -11.08 -19.04
C PHE A 84 22.32 -9.81 -19.47
N ILE A 85 22.65 -9.21 -20.61
CA ILE A 85 21.84 -8.10 -21.16
C ILE A 85 20.42 -8.63 -21.40
N GLY A 86 19.43 -7.92 -20.86
CA GLY A 86 18.02 -8.33 -20.92
C GLY A 86 17.62 -9.45 -19.95
N GLN A 87 18.54 -10.01 -19.16
CA GLN A 87 18.16 -10.89 -18.06
C GLN A 87 17.61 -10.09 -16.89
N SER A 88 16.68 -10.74 -16.19
CA SER A 88 15.98 -10.19 -15.05
C SER A 88 16.75 -10.54 -13.77
N LEU A 89 17.15 -9.51 -13.01
CA LEU A 89 17.77 -9.65 -11.70
C LEU A 89 16.70 -9.89 -10.65
N GLY A 90 16.88 -10.95 -9.86
CA GLY A 90 16.04 -11.28 -8.73
C GLY A 90 16.54 -10.66 -7.42
N ILE A 91 15.70 -10.77 -6.39
CA ILE A 91 16.08 -10.45 -5.01
C ILE A 91 17.27 -11.32 -4.59
N GLY A 92 18.26 -10.68 -3.96
CA GLY A 92 19.47 -11.34 -3.48
C GLY A 92 20.60 -11.41 -4.49
N ASP A 93 20.32 -11.17 -5.78
CA ASP A 93 21.34 -11.06 -6.81
C ASP A 93 22.28 -9.88 -6.51
N THR A 94 23.54 -10.09 -6.83
CA THR A 94 24.63 -9.14 -6.61
C THR A 94 25.32 -8.85 -7.93
N LEU A 95 25.36 -7.57 -8.28
CA LEU A 95 26.02 -7.07 -9.46
C LEU A 95 27.32 -6.37 -9.06
N THR A 96 28.43 -6.74 -9.70
CA THR A 96 29.75 -6.18 -9.42
C THR A 96 30.37 -5.64 -10.70
N THR A 97 30.82 -4.39 -10.69
CA THR A 97 31.57 -3.75 -11.78
C THR A 97 33.07 -3.76 -11.45
N ASP A 98 33.91 -4.02 -12.45
CA ASP A 98 35.37 -3.92 -12.33
C ASP A 98 35.84 -2.45 -12.39
N THR A 99 37.14 -2.24 -12.26
CA THR A 99 37.95 -1.00 -12.39
C THR A 99 37.60 -0.09 -13.56
N ILE A 100 37.14 -0.64 -14.67
CA ILE A 100 36.70 0.12 -15.86
C ILE A 100 35.25 -0.16 -16.27
N GLY A 101 34.56 -1.01 -15.50
CA GLY A 101 33.22 -1.49 -15.80
C GLY A 101 32.14 -0.57 -15.26
N SER A 102 31.00 -0.52 -15.93
CA SER A 102 29.80 0.16 -15.48
C SER A 102 28.60 -0.69 -15.88
N ALA A 103 27.51 -0.53 -15.15
CA ALA A 103 26.29 -1.28 -15.41
C ALA A 103 25.07 -0.40 -15.21
N THR A 104 24.13 -0.45 -16.16
CA THR A 104 22.87 0.28 -16.06
C THR A 104 21.72 -0.70 -15.86
N LEU A 105 21.01 -0.55 -14.74
CA LEU A 105 19.81 -1.29 -14.39
C LEU A 105 18.59 -0.43 -14.69
N ALA A 106 17.67 -0.97 -15.47
CA ALA A 106 16.37 -0.36 -15.70
C ALA A 106 15.29 -1.18 -15.00
N PHE A 107 14.45 -0.51 -14.23
CA PHE A 107 13.38 -1.13 -13.49
C PHE A 107 12.02 -0.82 -14.14
N PRO A 108 11.02 -1.71 -14.02
CA PRO A 108 9.69 -1.53 -14.62
C PRO A 108 8.92 -0.30 -14.13
N ASP A 109 9.31 0.27 -12.99
CA ASP A 109 8.74 1.51 -12.44
C ASP A 109 9.35 2.78 -13.06
N GLY A 110 10.31 2.63 -13.98
CA GLY A 110 11.06 3.72 -14.59
C GLY A 110 12.26 4.18 -13.77
N THR A 111 12.57 3.54 -12.64
CA THR A 111 13.82 3.78 -11.92
C THR A 111 14.99 3.29 -12.76
N VAL A 112 16.06 4.08 -12.82
CA VAL A 112 17.32 3.71 -13.48
C VAL A 112 18.45 3.83 -12.47
N VAL A 113 19.28 2.79 -12.36
CA VAL A 113 20.47 2.78 -11.50
C VAL A 113 21.69 2.49 -12.37
N GLN A 114 22.59 3.45 -12.46
CA GLN A 114 23.87 3.31 -13.13
C GLN A 114 24.97 3.12 -12.09
N LEU A 115 25.57 1.93 -12.09
CA LEU A 115 26.75 1.61 -11.29
C LEU A 115 28.00 2.13 -11.97
N GLU A 116 28.82 2.83 -11.20
CA GLU A 116 30.14 3.30 -11.61
C GLU A 116 31.17 2.16 -11.48
N PRO A 117 32.42 2.34 -11.94
CA PRO A 117 33.48 1.36 -11.73
C PRO A 117 33.71 1.00 -10.26
N GLN A 118 34.18 -0.22 -10.04
CA GLN A 118 34.47 -0.78 -8.70
C GLN A 118 33.28 -0.75 -7.74
N SER A 119 32.07 -0.97 -8.26
CA SER A 119 30.83 -0.90 -7.49
C SER A 119 30.22 -2.28 -7.32
N GLN A 120 29.63 -2.50 -6.13
CA GLN A 120 28.91 -3.72 -5.81
C GLN A 120 27.52 -3.39 -5.28
N LEU A 121 26.50 -3.79 -6.04
CA LEU A 121 25.10 -3.59 -5.72
C LEU A 121 24.39 -4.92 -5.51
N ARG A 122 23.67 -5.05 -4.40
CA ARG A 122 22.80 -6.19 -4.14
C ARG A 122 21.34 -5.74 -4.10
N LEU A 123 20.47 -6.49 -4.77
CA LEU A 123 19.03 -6.25 -4.74
C LEU A 123 18.46 -6.79 -3.42
N LEU A 124 17.78 -5.94 -2.65
CA LEU A 124 17.10 -6.35 -1.42
C LEU A 124 15.59 -6.44 -1.63
N GLN A 125 14.96 -7.36 -0.89
CA GLN A 125 13.52 -7.33 -0.68
C GLN A 125 13.23 -6.33 0.43
N SER A 126 12.41 -5.30 0.14
CA SER A 126 11.90 -4.42 1.19
C SER A 126 10.56 -4.98 1.68
N ASP A 127 10.27 -4.93 2.98
CA ASP A 127 8.96 -5.34 3.48
C ASP A 127 7.85 -4.42 2.94
N ALA A 128 8.16 -3.14 2.72
CA ALA A 128 7.25 -2.14 2.14
C ALA A 128 6.91 -2.40 0.66
N PHE A 129 7.68 -3.26 -0.01
CA PHE A 129 7.40 -3.74 -1.34
C PHE A 129 6.15 -4.65 -1.37
N ARG A 130 5.95 -5.45 -0.32
CA ARG A 130 4.82 -6.38 -0.17
C ARG A 130 3.48 -5.66 -0.03
N ASP A 131 3.50 -4.46 0.54
CA ASP A 131 2.30 -3.65 0.82
C ASP A 131 1.86 -2.77 -0.36
N GLY A 132 2.47 -2.92 -1.55
CA GLY A 132 2.16 -2.10 -2.73
C GLY A 132 2.56 -0.63 -2.61
N THR A 133 3.27 -0.25 -1.54
CA THR A 133 3.72 1.13 -1.29
C THR A 133 5.02 1.52 -1.99
N GLY A 134 5.55 0.63 -2.85
CA GLY A 134 6.50 0.97 -3.91
C GLY A 134 7.88 1.41 -3.43
N GLN A 135 8.33 0.96 -2.26
CA GLN A 135 9.69 1.24 -1.79
C GLN A 135 10.65 0.15 -2.28
N ARG A 136 11.51 0.49 -3.24
CA ARG A 136 12.63 -0.38 -3.63
C ARG A 136 13.77 -0.18 -2.67
N GLN A 137 14.45 -1.26 -2.28
CA GLN A 137 15.63 -1.16 -1.44
C GLN A 137 16.80 -1.85 -2.11
N PHE A 138 17.91 -1.14 -2.18
CA PHE A 138 19.17 -1.64 -2.69
C PHE A 138 20.19 -1.65 -1.57
N GLN A 139 21.16 -2.56 -1.64
CA GLN A 139 22.35 -2.50 -0.81
C GLN A 139 23.54 -2.16 -1.70
N LEU A 140 24.13 -0.99 -1.51
CA LEU A 140 25.39 -0.64 -2.16
C LEU A 140 26.51 -0.98 -1.18
N VAL A 141 27.19 -2.09 -1.46
CA VAL A 141 28.25 -2.64 -0.58
C VAL A 141 29.55 -1.86 -0.77
N GLN A 142 29.87 -1.53 -2.02
CA GLN A 142 31.09 -0.82 -2.40
C GLN A 142 30.82 0.09 -3.62
N GLY A 143 31.64 1.14 -3.76
CA GLY A 143 31.67 2.01 -4.92
C GLY A 143 30.55 3.04 -4.90
N SER A 144 30.00 3.34 -6.08
CA SER A 144 29.04 4.41 -6.27
C SER A 144 28.01 4.14 -7.35
N ALA A 145 26.86 4.77 -7.20
CA ALA A 145 25.73 4.61 -8.09
C ALA A 145 25.04 5.94 -8.35
N LEU A 146 24.82 6.26 -9.62
CA LEU A 146 23.92 7.33 -10.04
C LEU A 146 22.52 6.74 -10.17
N VAL A 147 21.54 7.38 -9.55
CA VAL A 147 20.17 6.89 -9.47
C VAL A 147 19.23 7.94 -9.99
N TYR A 148 18.37 7.54 -10.92
CA TYR A 148 17.22 8.32 -11.35
C TYR A 148 15.95 7.63 -10.87
N ALA A 149 15.20 8.29 -9.99
CA ALA A 149 13.94 7.79 -9.47
C ALA A 149 12.76 8.67 -9.95
N PRO A 150 11.70 8.08 -10.55
CA PRO A 150 10.52 8.84 -10.94
C PRO A 150 9.72 9.35 -9.74
N SER A 151 8.94 10.42 -9.94
CA SER A 151 8.16 11.17 -8.92
C SER A 151 7.26 10.34 -8.00
N ARG A 152 6.90 9.13 -8.44
CA ARG A 152 5.90 8.27 -7.79
C ARG A 152 6.51 7.22 -6.85
N PHE A 153 7.81 6.99 -6.91
CA PHE A 153 8.48 5.91 -6.19
C PHE A 153 9.50 6.47 -5.20
N THR A 154 9.66 5.75 -4.08
CA THR A 154 10.72 6.03 -3.11
C THR A 154 11.77 4.95 -3.26
N THR A 155 13.00 5.38 -3.50
CA THR A 155 14.13 4.47 -3.66
C THR A 155 14.98 4.54 -2.40
N GLY A 156 15.17 3.39 -1.78
CA GLY A 156 15.99 3.18 -0.59
C GLY A 156 17.33 2.56 -0.93
N PHE A 157 18.38 3.04 -0.27
CA PHE A 157 19.72 2.45 -0.33
C PHE A 157 20.22 2.18 1.08
N VAL A 158 20.83 1.01 1.25
CA VAL A 158 21.59 0.63 2.44
C VAL A 158 23.05 0.64 2.05
N THR A 159 23.85 1.41 2.77
CA THR A 159 25.30 1.45 2.63
C THR A 159 25.96 1.16 3.97
N GLY A 160 27.29 1.05 4.00
CA GLY A 160 28.04 0.97 5.26
C GLY A 160 27.82 2.20 6.15
N ALA A 161 27.56 3.37 5.54
CA ALA A 161 27.32 4.63 6.24
C ALA A 161 25.88 4.79 6.77
N GLY A 162 24.92 3.96 6.33
CA GLY A 162 23.56 3.96 6.83
C GLY A 162 22.49 3.71 5.77
N LYS A 163 21.25 4.10 6.07
CA LYS A 163 20.11 3.98 5.15
C LYS A 163 19.70 5.35 4.62
N VAL A 164 19.46 5.40 3.31
CA VAL A 164 19.05 6.60 2.59
C VAL A 164 17.75 6.29 1.86
N PHE A 165 16.77 7.18 1.93
CA PHE A 165 15.53 7.08 1.18
C PHE A 165 15.29 8.37 0.42
N GLN A 166 15.14 8.25 -0.89
CA GLN A 166 14.93 9.40 -1.76
C GLN A 166 13.61 9.23 -2.52
N LYS A 167 12.73 10.21 -2.37
CA LYS A 167 11.48 10.28 -3.14
C LYS A 167 11.74 11.10 -4.38
N ALA A 168 12.04 10.38 -5.46
CA ALA A 168 12.30 10.91 -6.78
C ALA A 168 13.53 11.84 -6.94
N GLY A 169 13.89 12.06 -8.21
CA GLY A 169 15.01 12.89 -8.63
C GLY A 169 16.24 12.08 -9.04
N SER A 170 17.32 12.81 -9.34
CA SER A 170 18.63 12.25 -9.66
C SER A 170 19.57 12.44 -8.48
N PHE A 171 20.18 11.37 -8.01
CA PHE A 171 21.09 11.43 -6.87
C PHE A 171 22.22 10.43 -7.00
N HIS A 172 23.36 10.79 -6.42
CA HIS A 172 24.58 10.01 -6.43
C HIS A 172 24.81 9.43 -5.04
N ILE A 173 25.00 8.12 -4.95
CA ILE A 173 25.29 7.45 -3.69
C ILE A 173 26.68 6.87 -3.75
N HIS A 174 27.44 7.10 -2.67
CA HIS A 174 28.71 6.46 -2.41
C HIS A 174 28.58 5.55 -1.20
N ALA A 175 29.04 4.30 -1.30
CA ALA A 175 28.91 3.30 -0.24
C ALA A 175 29.53 3.79 1.09
N GLU A 176 30.65 4.51 1.00
CA GLU A 176 31.43 4.98 2.15
C GLU A 176 30.99 6.35 2.67
N GLN A 177 30.55 7.25 1.78
CA GLN A 177 30.26 8.65 2.12
C GLN A 177 28.76 8.94 2.30
N GLY A 178 27.89 8.01 1.89
CA GLY A 178 26.44 8.19 1.93
C GLY A 178 25.88 8.88 0.69
N LEU A 179 24.95 9.82 0.87
CA LEU A 179 24.18 10.44 -0.22
C LEU A 179 24.76 11.81 -0.61
N SER A 180 25.03 12.00 -1.89
CA SER A 180 25.22 13.30 -2.54
C SER A 180 24.01 13.56 -3.46
N VAL A 181 23.25 14.62 -3.19
CA VAL A 181 22.05 14.93 -3.99
C VAL A 181 22.42 15.91 -5.08
N GLU A 182 22.36 15.45 -6.33
CA GLU A 182 22.69 16.25 -7.52
C GLU A 182 21.48 17.08 -7.97
N SER A 183 20.27 16.51 -7.96
CA SER A 183 19.02 17.27 -8.11
C SER A 183 17.81 16.52 -7.53
N GLY A 184 17.08 17.16 -6.62
CA GLY A 184 15.87 16.59 -6.01
C GLY A 184 15.65 17.08 -4.59
N SER A 185 14.41 17.00 -4.12
CA SER A 185 14.08 17.26 -2.72
C SER A 185 14.59 16.11 -1.87
N SER A 186 15.73 16.29 -1.20
CA SER A 186 16.19 15.32 -0.22
C SER A 186 15.14 15.21 0.88
N LEU A 187 14.52 14.05 1.01
CA LEU A 187 13.76 13.77 2.21
C LEU A 187 14.81 13.49 3.28
N GLY A 188 15.01 14.47 4.17
CA GLY A 188 15.77 14.26 5.39
C GLY A 188 15.32 12.98 6.10
N ARG A 189 16.21 12.41 6.94
CA ARG A 189 15.96 11.18 7.70
C ARG A 189 14.54 11.19 8.33
N TYR A 190 13.69 10.31 7.78
CA TYR A 190 12.34 9.90 8.19
C TYR A 190 11.08 10.70 7.76
N SER A 191 10.03 9.89 7.58
CA SER A 191 8.57 10.14 7.47
C SER A 191 8.03 10.64 6.14
N VAL A 192 7.64 9.68 5.30
CA VAL A 192 7.02 9.88 3.99
C VAL A 192 5.55 10.28 4.15
N LYS A 193 5.18 11.46 3.63
CA LYS A 193 3.82 11.80 3.21
C LYS A 193 3.51 11.10 1.88
N GLN A 194 2.51 10.22 1.89
CA GLN A 194 1.95 9.56 0.71
C GLN A 194 0.81 10.40 0.12
N GLY A 195 0.76 10.46 -1.21
CA GLY A 195 -0.33 11.11 -1.95
C GLY A 195 -0.72 10.30 -3.18
N SER A 196 -2.02 10.33 -3.47
CA SER A 196 -2.65 10.14 -4.78
C SER A 196 -2.76 8.74 -5.40
N LEU A 197 -3.16 7.71 -4.61
CA LEU A 197 -3.83 6.51 -5.15
C LEU A 197 -5.22 6.23 -4.55
N ALA A 198 -5.64 7.00 -3.54
CA ALA A 198 -6.95 6.87 -2.89
C ALA A 198 -8.15 7.06 -3.84
N GLY A 199 -7.95 7.67 -5.02
CA GLY A 199 -9.01 7.87 -6.01
C GLY A 199 -9.40 6.60 -6.77
N LEU A 200 -8.44 5.74 -7.13
CA LEU A 200 -8.70 4.52 -7.91
C LEU A 200 -9.22 3.38 -7.02
N GLU A 201 -8.74 3.28 -5.78
CA GLU A 201 -9.29 2.33 -4.81
C GLU A 201 -10.77 2.63 -4.50
N ARG A 202 -11.16 3.90 -4.33
CA ARG A 202 -12.56 4.25 -4.06
C ARG A 202 -13.52 3.82 -5.17
N VAL A 203 -13.10 3.85 -6.43
CA VAL A 203 -13.96 3.52 -7.58
C VAL A 203 -14.21 2.01 -7.68
N VAL A 204 -13.25 1.19 -7.27
CA VAL A 204 -13.36 -0.28 -7.35
C VAL A 204 -14.01 -0.88 -6.11
N TRP A 205 -13.73 -0.34 -4.92
CA TRP A 205 -14.24 -0.90 -3.67
C TRP A 205 -15.69 -0.51 -3.35
N TRP A 206 -16.13 0.69 -3.74
CA TRP A 206 -17.49 1.17 -3.43
C TRP A 206 -18.62 0.33 -4.07
N PRO A 207 -18.52 -0.12 -5.35
CA PRO A 207 -19.50 -1.03 -5.94
C PRO A 207 -19.48 -2.42 -5.28
N LEU A 208 -18.30 -2.91 -4.91
CA LEU A 208 -18.13 -4.24 -4.31
C LEU A 208 -18.72 -4.31 -2.90
N ASP A 209 -18.47 -3.30 -2.06
CA ASP A 209 -19.07 -3.19 -0.73
C ASP A 209 -20.59 -3.10 -0.80
N THR A 210 -21.11 -2.32 -1.75
CA THR A 210 -22.56 -2.21 -1.98
C THR A 210 -23.16 -3.55 -2.41
N LEU A 211 -22.46 -4.31 -3.25
CA LEU A 211 -22.88 -5.63 -3.70
C LEU A 211 -22.86 -6.65 -2.55
N LEU A 212 -21.77 -6.70 -1.77
CA LEU A 212 -21.61 -7.63 -0.65
C LEU A 212 -22.59 -7.33 0.50
N SER A 213 -22.89 -6.05 0.75
CA SER A 213 -23.93 -5.64 1.69
C SER A 213 -25.33 -6.04 1.22
N LYS A 214 -25.65 -5.84 -0.07
CA LYS A 214 -26.95 -6.28 -0.64
C LYS A 214 -27.12 -7.79 -0.65
N LEU A 215 -26.03 -8.54 -0.74
CA LEU A 215 -26.04 -10.00 -0.67
C LEU A 215 -26.14 -10.54 0.77
N GLY A 216 -26.17 -9.66 1.80
CA GLY A 216 -26.25 -10.06 3.20
C GLY A 216 -24.99 -10.76 3.72
N ILE A 217 -23.90 -10.71 2.96
CA ILE A 217 -22.61 -11.33 3.30
C ILE A 217 -21.86 -10.47 4.34
N MET A 218 -22.13 -9.16 4.37
CA MET A 218 -21.56 -8.21 5.34
C MET A 218 -22.61 -7.22 5.87
N GLY A 219 -22.46 -6.80 7.12
CA GLY A 219 -23.28 -5.76 7.74
C GLY A 219 -22.97 -4.37 7.19
N ALA A 220 -23.99 -3.52 7.07
CA ALA A 220 -23.82 -2.13 6.66
C ALA A 220 -22.88 -1.40 7.64
N GLY A 221 -21.69 -1.02 7.17
CA GLY A 221 -20.69 -0.29 7.96
C GLY A 221 -19.56 -1.15 8.56
N THR A 222 -19.53 -2.46 8.34
CA THR A 222 -18.40 -3.30 8.75
C THR A 222 -17.39 -3.50 7.62
N LEU A 223 -16.26 -2.80 7.76
CA LEU A 223 -14.91 -3.14 7.26
C LEU A 223 -14.70 -3.32 5.76
N LEU A 224 -13.88 -2.44 5.17
CA LEU A 224 -12.74 -2.80 4.30
C LEU A 224 -11.73 -1.64 4.16
N THR A 225 -11.54 -0.82 5.20
CA THR A 225 -10.32 0.00 5.24
C THR A 225 -9.15 -0.90 5.63
N THR A 226 -8.19 -1.04 4.72
CA THR A 226 -6.92 -1.71 5.01
C THR A 226 -6.25 -1.04 6.21
N ASP A 227 -5.41 -1.77 6.95
CA ASP A 227 -4.64 -1.18 8.05
C ASP A 227 -3.83 0.04 7.59
N SER A 228 -3.38 0.06 6.32
CA SER A 228 -2.74 1.24 5.72
C SER A 228 -3.69 2.44 5.64
N GLN A 229 -4.90 2.27 5.10
CA GLN A 229 -5.88 3.35 5.01
C GLN A 229 -6.28 3.89 6.39
N ARG A 230 -6.41 3.03 7.40
CA ARG A 230 -6.69 3.46 8.78
C ARG A 230 -5.56 4.29 9.36
N ARG A 231 -4.31 3.89 9.13
CA ARG A 231 -3.12 4.66 9.53
C ARG A 231 -3.05 6.01 8.82
N ASP A 232 -3.38 6.06 7.55
CA ASP A 232 -3.37 7.31 6.78
C ASP A 232 -4.48 8.26 7.24
N THR A 233 -5.69 7.75 7.51
CA THR A 233 -6.76 8.55 8.13
C THR A 233 -6.34 9.05 9.52
N CYS A 234 -5.68 8.21 10.33
CA CYS A 234 -5.16 8.64 11.63
C CYS A 234 -4.08 9.72 11.51
N ARG A 235 -3.24 9.69 10.46
CA ARG A 235 -2.26 10.77 10.18
C ARG A 235 -2.94 12.08 9.80
N GLU A 236 -4.01 12.02 9.00
CA GLU A 236 -4.78 13.22 8.65
C GLU A 236 -5.43 13.84 9.90
N VAL A 237 -6.05 13.00 10.74
CA VAL A 237 -6.60 13.41 12.04
C VAL A 237 -5.49 13.99 12.94
N ALA A 238 -4.30 13.38 12.98
CA ALA A 238 -3.16 13.89 13.73
C ALA A 238 -2.74 15.29 13.28
N HIS A 239 -2.72 15.55 11.96
CA HIS A 239 -2.38 16.86 11.41
C HIS A 239 -3.44 17.92 11.72
N GLU A 240 -4.72 17.59 11.64
CA GLU A 240 -5.79 18.54 11.99
C GLU A 240 -5.81 18.83 13.49
N LEU A 241 -5.54 17.83 14.33
CA LEU A 241 -5.33 18.01 15.76
C LEU A 241 -4.13 18.92 16.04
N GLN A 242 -3.01 18.72 15.35
CA GLN A 242 -1.83 19.58 15.49
C GLN A 242 -2.17 21.03 15.14
N LYS A 243 -2.92 21.27 14.06
CA LYS A 243 -3.38 22.62 13.69
C LYS A 243 -4.27 23.22 14.78
N ALA A 244 -5.18 22.44 15.36
CA ALA A 244 -6.05 22.88 16.45
C ALA A 244 -5.29 23.22 17.74
N LEU A 245 -4.22 22.47 18.05
CA LEU A 245 -3.32 22.75 19.17
C LEU A 245 -2.55 24.07 18.94
N ILE A 246 -2.02 24.27 17.72
CA ILE A 246 -1.27 25.49 17.35
C ILE A 246 -2.17 26.72 17.35
N SER A 247 -3.43 26.59 16.90
CA SER A 247 -4.35 27.72 16.81
C SER A 247 -4.85 28.24 18.17
N ASN A 248 -4.31 27.71 19.27
CA ASN A 248 -4.54 28.17 20.64
C ASN A 248 -6.05 28.19 20.99
N THR A 249 -6.80 27.25 20.43
CA THR A 249 -8.18 27.02 20.83
C THR A 249 -8.22 26.65 22.30
N ALA A 250 -9.27 27.09 23.01
CA ALA A 250 -9.47 26.81 24.44
C ALA A 250 -9.73 25.31 24.66
N ILE A 251 -8.68 24.49 24.54
CA ILE A 251 -8.78 23.05 24.66
C ILE A 251 -8.97 22.73 26.13
N PRO A 252 -10.06 22.04 26.51
CA PRO A 252 -10.30 21.66 27.88
C PRO A 252 -9.14 20.78 28.37
N SER A 253 -8.50 21.18 29.47
CA SER A 253 -7.48 20.37 30.12
C SER A 253 -8.15 19.28 30.96
N GLY A 254 -7.96 18.02 30.60
CA GLY A 254 -8.44 16.85 31.33
C GLY A 254 -7.85 15.55 30.76
N GLU A 255 -7.78 14.49 31.56
CA GLU A 255 -7.14 13.21 31.17
C GLU A 255 -7.78 12.56 29.93
N ALA A 256 -9.06 12.84 29.66
CA ALA A 256 -9.80 12.32 28.51
C ALA A 256 -10.65 13.41 27.88
N VAL A 257 -10.34 13.77 26.63
CA VAL A 257 -11.08 14.77 25.85
C VAL A 257 -11.83 14.06 24.73
N SER A 258 -13.14 14.31 24.63
CA SER A 258 -13.95 13.78 23.53
C SER A 258 -13.52 14.41 22.20
N ILE A 259 -13.44 13.60 21.14
CA ILE A 259 -13.12 14.10 19.78
C ILE A 259 -14.08 15.22 19.36
N GLU A 260 -15.34 15.15 19.82
CA GLU A 260 -16.39 16.13 19.49
C GLU A 260 -16.14 17.51 20.09
N SER A 261 -15.42 17.55 21.23
CA SER A 261 -15.13 18.79 21.94
C SER A 261 -13.93 19.58 21.37
N LEU A 262 -13.23 19.02 20.38
CA LEU A 262 -12.00 19.61 19.82
C LEU A 262 -12.26 20.61 18.68
N GLY A 263 -13.53 20.90 18.37
CA GLY A 263 -13.89 21.83 17.30
C GLY A 263 -13.38 21.41 15.92
N LEU A 264 -13.12 20.12 15.72
CA LEU A 264 -12.69 19.59 14.42
C LEU A 264 -13.82 19.72 13.40
N ARG A 265 -13.46 19.76 12.11
CA ARG A 265 -14.45 19.69 11.03
C ARG A 265 -15.28 18.41 11.16
N PRO A 266 -16.61 18.44 10.92
CA PRO A 266 -17.48 17.27 11.10
C PRO A 266 -17.01 16.02 10.34
N GLU A 267 -16.42 16.21 9.15
CA GLU A 267 -15.85 15.15 8.33
C GLU A 267 -14.66 14.46 9.03
N VAL A 268 -13.76 15.25 9.62
CA VAL A 268 -12.57 14.77 10.34
C VAL A 268 -12.99 14.07 11.64
N GLN A 269 -13.99 14.60 12.33
CA GLN A 269 -14.57 13.99 13.52
C GLN A 269 -15.17 12.61 13.22
N ALA A 270 -15.96 12.49 12.15
CA ALA A 270 -16.54 11.21 11.72
C ALA A 270 -15.46 10.21 11.28
N GLN A 271 -14.40 10.68 10.60
CA GLN A 271 -13.25 9.86 10.24
C GLN A 271 -12.47 9.38 11.48
N ALA A 272 -12.22 10.26 12.44
CA ALA A 272 -11.56 9.95 13.69
C ALA A 272 -12.35 8.89 14.48
N GLN A 273 -13.66 9.04 14.62
CA GLN A 273 -14.52 8.05 15.31
C GLN A 273 -14.46 6.65 14.67
N ARG A 274 -14.28 6.56 13.35
CA ARG A 274 -14.16 5.28 12.64
C ARG A 274 -12.76 4.67 12.76
N SER A 275 -11.73 5.50 12.76
CA SER A 275 -10.32 5.06 12.68
C SER A 275 -9.64 4.90 14.03
N LEU A 276 -10.20 5.43 15.11
CA LEU A 276 -9.62 5.39 16.45
C LEU A 276 -10.20 4.27 17.33
N ILE A 277 -9.40 3.81 18.28
CA ILE A 277 -9.84 2.97 19.38
C ILE A 277 -10.41 3.87 20.48
N GLY A 278 -11.73 3.82 20.66
CA GLY A 278 -12.46 4.62 21.64
C GLY A 278 -12.82 6.03 21.15
N PRO A 279 -13.75 6.72 21.84
CA PRO A 279 -14.20 8.06 21.45
C PRO A 279 -13.40 9.20 22.11
N TYR A 280 -12.40 8.89 22.93
CA TYR A 280 -11.64 9.86 23.71
C TYR A 280 -10.16 9.88 23.29
N LEU A 281 -9.57 11.08 23.33
CA LEU A 281 -8.13 11.29 23.22
C LEU A 281 -7.55 11.52 24.61
N ALA A 282 -6.38 10.94 24.88
CA ALA A 282 -5.63 11.29 26.08
C ALA A 282 -4.93 12.62 25.83
N LEU A 283 -5.33 13.67 26.53
CA LEU A 283 -4.74 14.99 26.41
C LEU A 283 -3.97 15.30 27.69
N SER A 284 -2.70 15.68 27.56
CA SER A 284 -1.89 16.15 28.67
C SER A 284 -1.29 17.50 28.36
N ARG A 285 -1.11 18.32 29.40
CA ARG A 285 -0.48 19.63 29.30
C ARG A 285 0.73 19.66 30.23
N THR A 286 1.88 19.99 29.67
CA THR A 286 3.13 20.17 30.43
C THR A 286 3.60 21.61 30.24
N GLY A 287 3.28 22.46 31.21
CA GLY A 287 3.51 23.90 31.12
C GLY A 287 2.63 24.54 30.04
N ALA A 288 3.25 25.18 29.04
CA ALA A 288 2.55 25.78 27.91
C ALA A 288 2.22 24.78 26.79
N HIS A 289 2.82 23.59 26.80
CA HIS A 289 2.74 22.67 25.67
C HIS A 289 1.65 21.62 25.86
N PHE A 290 0.89 21.39 24.80
CA PHE A 290 -0.10 20.31 24.76
C PHE A 290 0.43 19.07 24.05
N THR A 291 0.06 17.90 24.58
CA THR A 291 0.30 16.59 23.98
C THR A 291 -1.02 15.83 23.90
N ALA A 292 -1.39 15.40 22.69
CA ALA A 292 -2.53 14.54 22.45
C ALA A 292 -2.06 13.14 22.04
N ARG A 293 -2.63 12.09 22.64
CA ARG A 293 -2.29 10.71 22.34
C ARG A 293 -3.53 9.90 22.01
N PHE A 294 -3.45 9.12 20.94
CA PHE A 294 -4.52 8.23 20.52
C PHE A 294 -4.00 6.98 19.82
N THR A 295 -4.84 5.96 19.73
CA THR A 295 -4.49 4.67 19.12
C THR A 295 -5.38 4.40 17.91
N ALA A 296 -4.76 4.07 16.78
CA ALA A 296 -5.45 3.65 15.58
C ALA A 296 -6.12 2.29 15.80
N ARG A 297 -7.26 2.10 15.13
CA ARG A 297 -7.98 0.83 15.05
C ARG A 297 -7.37 -0.06 13.97
N ASP A 298 -6.06 -0.25 13.98
CA ASP A 298 -5.35 -1.20 13.10
C ASP A 298 -4.87 -2.43 13.88
N SER A 299 -4.46 -3.47 13.16
CA SER A 299 -3.96 -4.71 13.80
C SER A 299 -2.74 -4.48 14.70
N SER A 300 -1.86 -3.55 14.30
CA SER A 300 -0.64 -3.19 15.03
C SER A 300 -0.86 -2.24 16.22
N ARG A 301 -2.10 -1.79 16.44
CA ARG A 301 -2.47 -0.80 17.47
C ARG A 301 -1.52 0.40 17.48
N THR A 302 -1.33 1.00 16.31
CA THR A 302 -0.42 2.14 16.11
C THR A 302 -0.85 3.31 16.99
N VAL A 303 0.07 3.80 17.81
CA VAL A 303 -0.10 4.92 18.70
C VAL A 303 0.44 6.19 18.04
N PHE A 304 -0.39 7.22 18.01
CA PHE A 304 -0.03 8.56 17.56
C PHE A 304 0.12 9.46 18.79
N THR A 305 1.25 10.15 18.86
CA THR A 305 1.51 11.20 19.85
C THR A 305 1.71 12.50 19.11
N VAL A 306 0.80 13.44 19.30
CA VAL A 306 0.75 14.73 18.61
C VAL A 306 1.11 15.82 19.60
N THR A 307 2.07 16.64 19.22
CA THR A 307 2.48 17.85 19.94
C THR A 307 2.39 19.03 18.98
N GLU A 308 2.56 20.25 19.48
CA GLU A 308 2.60 21.46 18.66
C GLU A 308 3.66 21.37 17.54
N SER A 309 4.85 20.82 17.83
CA SER A 309 5.98 20.80 16.89
C SER A 309 6.09 19.52 16.06
N GLN A 310 5.55 18.39 16.52
CA GLN A 310 5.78 17.09 15.88
C GLN A 310 4.64 16.09 16.08
N ILE A 311 4.55 15.15 15.14
CA ILE A 311 3.71 13.96 15.22
C ILE A 311 4.64 12.75 15.29
N GLN A 312 4.59 12.02 16.39
CA GLN A 312 5.32 10.78 16.59
C GLN A 312 4.38 9.58 16.41
N VAL A 313 4.87 8.55 15.75
CA VAL A 313 4.13 7.32 15.48
C VAL A 313 4.92 6.15 16.06
N SER A 314 4.29 5.36 16.91
CA SER A 314 4.89 4.16 17.49
C SER A 314 3.91 2.99 17.44
N THR A 315 4.40 1.77 17.34
CA THR A 315 3.59 0.56 17.46
C THR A 315 3.64 0.08 18.90
N LYS A 316 2.48 -0.32 19.45
CA LYS A 316 2.44 -0.89 20.79
C LYS A 316 2.93 -2.34 20.69
N ASN A 317 4.17 -2.59 21.14
CA ASN A 317 4.70 -3.95 21.31
C ASN A 317 3.81 -4.78 22.24
#